data_AF-A0A087TKV5-F1
#
_entry.id   AF-A0A087TKV5-F1
#
_cell.length_a   1.000
_cell.length_b   1.000
_cell.length_c   1.000
_cell.angle_alpha   90.00
_cell.angle_beta   90.00
_cell.angle_gamma   90.00
#
_symmetry.space_group_name_H-M   'P 1'
#
loop_
_entity.id
_entity.type
_entity.pdbx_description
1 polymer ?
#
loop_
_entity_poly.entity_id
_entity_poly.type
_entity_poly.pdbx_seq_one_letter_code
_entity_poly.pdbx_strand_id
1 'polypeptide(L)'
;MSWKFVLSYMSFMSMPFRQIFQDYTLLTPELKHSKLKTYTSRWKGCVSLVGSWFGNAIAAYYAKHGYPKDVEEKAKMLVSSLKRTFIDIIGSTSWLDEDSKNVTIEKVLSMKTEVGYPRHMLSSDYVETFYAKLELSTDSLLKNMLKMSRFLVYNELQKLNRPVEEH
;
A
#
# COMPACT_ATOMS: atom_id res chain seq x y z
N MET A 1 8.59 24.99 -7.16
CA MET A 1 8.70 23.59 -6.68
C MET A 1 8.90 23.48 -5.16
N SER A 2 9.64 24.38 -4.52
CA SER A 2 9.98 24.33 -3.09
C SER A 2 8.77 24.32 -2.13
N TRP A 3 7.69 25.04 -2.45
CA TRP A 3 6.49 25.09 -1.61
C TRP A 3 5.83 23.72 -1.41
N LYS A 4 5.67 22.93 -2.49
CA LYS A 4 5.08 21.59 -2.40
C LYS A 4 5.92 20.67 -1.52
N PHE A 5 7.25 20.78 -1.60
CA PHE A 5 8.15 20.02 -0.74
C PHE A 5 7.94 20.39 0.73
N VAL A 6 7.96 21.68 1.07
CA VAL A 6 7.74 22.14 2.46
C VAL A 6 6.39 21.65 2.97
N LEU A 7 5.32 21.85 2.20
CA LEU A 7 3.97 21.44 2.56
C LEU A 7 3.86 19.96 2.90
N SER A 8 4.59 19.08 2.19
CA SER A 8 4.61 17.63 2.45
C SER A 8 5.24 17.25 3.79
N TYR A 9 6.12 18.09 4.35
CA TYR A 9 6.83 17.79 5.60
C TYR A 9 6.36 18.62 6.81
N MET A 10 5.52 19.65 6.60
CA MET A 10 5.01 20.52 7.69
C MET A 10 4.35 19.73 8.83
N SER A 11 3.68 18.62 8.53
CA SER A 11 3.03 17.74 9.52
C SER A 11 4.04 17.03 10.46
N PHE A 12 5.33 17.04 10.15
CA PHE A 12 6.41 16.40 10.92
C PHE A 12 7.31 17.40 11.64
N MET A 13 7.05 18.70 11.48
CA MET A 13 7.85 19.79 12.06
C MET A 13 7.36 20.19 13.47
N SER A 14 7.83 21.32 13.98
CA SER A 14 7.41 21.86 15.27
C SER A 14 5.91 22.19 15.31
N MET A 15 5.37 22.44 16.51
CA MET A 15 3.93 22.67 16.71
C MET A 15 3.34 23.77 15.81
N PRO A 16 3.99 24.94 15.61
CA PRO A 16 3.41 26.00 14.76
C PRO A 16 3.16 25.55 13.32
N PHE A 17 4.11 24.84 12.69
CA PHE A 17 3.94 24.33 11.33
C PHE A 17 2.85 23.26 11.24
N ARG A 18 2.76 22.40 12.26
CA ARG A 18 1.73 21.37 12.32
C ARG A 18 0.33 21.95 12.46
N GLN A 19 0.16 23.00 13.26
CA GLN A 19 -1.11 23.71 13.39
C GLN A 19 -1.51 24.35 12.05
N ILE A 20 -0.61 25.08 11.40
CA ILE A 20 -0.88 25.67 10.07
C ILE A 20 -1.29 24.58 9.07
N PHE A 21 -0.61 23.43 9.07
CA PHE A 21 -0.95 22.33 8.17
C PHE A 21 -2.33 21.74 8.47
N GLN A 22 -2.70 21.62 9.75
CA GLN A 22 -4.00 21.11 10.17
C GLN A 22 -5.11 22.10 9.80
N ASP A 23 -4.93 23.39 10.08
CA ASP A 23 -5.88 24.46 9.74
C ASP A 23 -6.11 24.52 8.23
N TYR A 24 -5.03 24.53 7.45
CA TYR A 24 -5.10 24.45 5.99
C TYR A 24 -5.90 23.22 5.52
N THR A 25 -5.67 22.06 6.13
CA THR A 25 -6.37 20.81 5.77
C THR A 25 -7.85 20.84 6.16
N LEU A 26 -8.22 21.51 7.25
CA LEU A 26 -9.61 21.69 7.68
C LEU A 26 -10.37 22.69 6.79
N LEU A 27 -9.69 23.73 6.31
CA LEU A 27 -10.28 24.77 5.45
C LEU A 27 -10.38 24.34 3.97
N THR A 28 -9.69 23.27 3.56
CA THR A 28 -9.66 22.78 2.17
C THR A 28 -10.02 21.30 2.05
N PRO A 29 -11.19 20.86 2.58
CA PRO A 29 -11.56 19.44 2.62
C PRO A 29 -11.67 18.82 1.22
N GLU A 30 -12.21 19.57 0.26
CA GLU A 30 -12.38 19.20 -1.16
C GLU A 30 -11.04 18.81 -1.81
N LEU A 31 -9.98 19.58 -1.54
CA LEU A 31 -8.68 19.44 -2.21
C LEU A 31 -7.84 18.28 -1.65
N LYS A 32 -8.10 17.89 -0.41
CA LYS A 32 -7.33 16.84 0.27
C LYS A 32 -8.06 15.51 0.33
N HIS A 33 -9.28 15.42 -0.21
CA HIS A 33 -10.21 14.30 0.05
C HIS A 33 -10.28 13.96 1.54
N SER A 34 -10.12 14.98 2.38
CA SER A 34 -9.92 14.81 3.82
C SER A 34 -11.27 14.81 4.51
N LYS A 35 -11.64 13.69 5.11
CA LYS A 35 -12.83 13.58 5.97
C LYS A 35 -12.62 14.17 7.36
N LEU A 36 -11.47 14.82 7.62
CA LEU A 36 -11.15 15.39 8.92
C LEU A 36 -12.08 16.58 9.20
N LYS A 37 -12.94 16.43 10.21
CA LYS A 37 -13.80 17.50 10.74
C LYS A 37 -13.18 18.21 11.96
N THR A 38 -12.07 17.69 12.47
CA THR A 38 -11.41 18.13 13.70
C THR A 38 -9.95 17.69 13.71
N TYR A 39 -9.16 18.26 14.63
CA TYR A 39 -7.76 17.89 14.84
C TYR A 39 -7.61 16.42 15.23
N THR A 40 -6.76 15.69 14.49
CA THR A 40 -6.41 14.32 14.83
C THR A 40 -5.57 14.29 16.11
N SER A 41 -5.99 13.50 17.10
CA SER A 41 -5.19 13.26 18.31
C SER A 41 -3.80 12.72 17.94
N ARG A 42 -2.76 13.17 18.65
CA ARG A 42 -1.36 12.88 18.31
C ARG A 42 -1.07 11.39 18.12
N TRP A 43 -1.53 10.53 19.03
CA TRP A 43 -1.25 9.10 18.97
C TRP A 43 -1.85 8.44 17.72
N LYS A 44 -3.06 8.83 17.30
CA LYS A 44 -3.68 8.35 16.05
C LYS A 44 -2.85 8.74 14.84
N GLY A 45 -2.32 9.96 14.83
CA GLY A 45 -1.38 10.43 13.81
C GLY A 45 -0.11 9.58 13.77
N CYS A 46 0.47 9.26 14.94
CA CYS A 46 1.64 8.39 15.03
C CYS A 46 1.35 6.96 14.53
N VAL A 47 0.23 6.36 14.92
CA VAL A 47 -0.17 5.01 14.44
C VAL A 47 -0.38 5.00 12.94
N SER A 48 -1.11 6.00 12.41
CA SER A 48 -1.29 6.14 10.97
C SER A 48 0.04 6.32 10.24
N LEU A 49 0.97 7.09 10.82
CA LEU A 49 2.28 7.32 10.24
C LEU A 49 3.08 6.02 10.14
N VAL A 50 3.18 5.26 11.23
CA VAL A 50 3.88 3.96 11.20
C VAL A 50 3.17 3.02 10.22
N GLY A 51 1.84 3.01 10.18
CA GLY A 51 1.04 2.28 9.19
C GLY A 51 1.41 2.59 7.73
N SER A 52 1.55 3.86 7.38
CA SER A 52 1.85 4.29 6.01
C SER A 52 3.28 3.98 5.56
N TRP A 53 4.26 4.03 6.47
CA TRP A 53 5.68 3.92 6.10
C TRP A 53 6.31 2.56 6.44
N PHE A 54 5.72 1.84 7.38
CA PHE A 54 6.14 0.50 7.80
C PHE A 54 5.09 -0.56 7.48
N GLY A 55 4.31 -0.34 6.41
CA GLY A 55 3.26 -1.25 5.97
C GLY A 55 3.74 -2.69 5.80
N ASN A 56 4.91 -2.91 5.22
CA ASN A 56 5.49 -4.25 5.04
C ASN A 56 5.82 -4.94 6.37
N ALA A 57 6.39 -4.22 7.34
CA ALA A 57 6.67 -4.77 8.66
C ALA A 57 5.38 -5.13 9.41
N ILE A 58 4.38 -4.26 9.37
CA ILE A 58 3.08 -4.48 10.00
C ILE A 58 2.34 -5.65 9.33
N ALA A 59 2.36 -5.71 8.00
CA ALA A 59 1.76 -6.79 7.23
C ALA A 59 2.43 -8.14 7.54
N ALA A 60 3.75 -8.20 7.57
CA ALA A 60 4.49 -9.41 7.94
C ALA A 60 4.19 -9.85 9.39
N TYR A 61 4.09 -8.90 10.32
CA TYR A 61 3.69 -9.21 11.71
C TYR A 61 2.28 -9.78 11.78
N TYR A 62 1.32 -9.14 11.10
CA TYR A 62 -0.08 -9.59 11.07
C TYR A 62 -0.24 -10.94 10.35
N ALA A 63 0.47 -11.16 9.26
CA ALA A 63 0.51 -12.43 8.53
C ALA A 63 0.94 -13.60 9.44
N LYS A 64 1.92 -13.36 10.31
CA LYS A 64 2.46 -14.36 11.24
C LYS A 64 1.54 -14.65 12.43
N HIS A 65 0.86 -13.64 12.98
CA HIS A 65 0.20 -13.75 14.29
C HIS A 65 -1.33 -13.63 14.24
N GLY A 66 -1.89 -12.97 13.24
CA GLY A 66 -3.28 -12.52 13.24
C GLY A 66 -4.09 -12.91 12.02
N TYR A 67 -3.50 -13.53 11.01
CA TYR A 67 -4.19 -13.86 9.77
C TYR A 67 -4.89 -15.25 9.83
N PRO A 68 -6.24 -15.31 9.79
CA PRO A 68 -6.95 -16.58 9.85
C PRO A 68 -6.85 -17.34 8.53
N LYS A 69 -6.41 -18.61 8.58
CA LYS A 69 -6.26 -19.45 7.38
C LYS A 69 -7.59 -19.75 6.68
N ASP A 70 -8.68 -19.86 7.45
CA ASP A 70 -10.00 -20.15 6.89
C ASP A 70 -10.53 -19.02 6.00
N VAL A 71 -10.17 -17.77 6.32
CA VAL A 71 -10.51 -16.60 5.51
C VAL A 71 -9.80 -16.65 4.16
N GLU A 72 -8.54 -17.11 4.14
CA GLU A 72 -7.76 -17.25 2.89
C GLU A 72 -8.40 -18.28 1.95
N GLU A 73 -8.77 -19.44 2.47
CA GLU A 73 -9.40 -20.51 1.68
C GLU A 73 -10.75 -20.08 1.12
N LYS A 74 -11.59 -19.44 1.96
CA LYS A 74 -12.89 -18.91 1.52
C LYS A 74 -12.73 -17.85 0.44
N ALA A 75 -11.78 -16.93 0.58
CA ALA A 75 -11.52 -15.91 -0.42
C ALA A 75 -11.00 -16.52 -1.74
N LYS A 76 -10.12 -17.53 -1.69
CA LYS A 76 -9.66 -18.25 -2.90
C LYS A 76 -10.81 -18.96 -3.62
N MET A 77 -11.70 -19.62 -2.88
CA MET A 77 -12.89 -20.24 -3.46
C MET A 77 -13.79 -19.20 -4.12
N LEU A 78 -14.02 -18.05 -3.48
CA LEU A 78 -14.82 -16.97 -4.02
C LEU A 78 -14.23 -16.41 -5.33
N VAL A 79 -12.92 -16.14 -5.36
CA VAL A 79 -12.25 -15.67 -6.59
C VAL A 79 -12.33 -16.72 -7.70
N SER A 80 -12.18 -18.01 -7.38
CA SER A 80 -12.32 -19.09 -8.34
C SER A 80 -13.73 -19.15 -8.93
N SER A 81 -14.77 -19.04 -8.10
CA SER A 81 -16.16 -18.99 -8.55
C SER A 81 -16.42 -17.77 -9.43
N LEU A 82 -15.93 -16.59 -9.04
CA LEU A 82 -16.07 -15.37 -9.84
C LEU A 82 -15.44 -15.50 -11.22
N LYS A 83 -14.24 -16.09 -11.32
CA LYS A 83 -13.58 -16.34 -12.61
C LYS A 83 -14.41 -17.24 -13.51
N ARG A 84 -14.99 -18.32 -12.96
CA ARG A 84 -15.87 -19.23 -13.72
C ARG A 84 -17.11 -18.51 -14.23
N THR A 85 -17.81 -17.81 -13.35
CA THR A 85 -18.99 -17.04 -13.75
C THR A 85 -18.66 -15.97 -14.79
N PHE A 86 -17.49 -15.34 -14.70
CA PHE A 86 -17.07 -14.36 -15.70
C PHE A 86 -16.80 -15.00 -17.07
N ILE A 87 -16.22 -16.20 -17.11
CA ILE A 87 -16.06 -16.99 -18.35
C ILE A 87 -17.44 -17.32 -18.95
N ASP A 88 -18.40 -17.75 -18.13
CA ASP A 88 -19.76 -18.06 -18.60
C ASP A 88 -20.44 -16.81 -19.21
N ILE A 89 -20.29 -15.65 -18.55
CA ILE A 89 -20.81 -14.37 -19.03
C ILE A 89 -20.18 -14.00 -20.38
N ILE A 90 -18.86 -14.13 -20.52
CA ILE A 90 -18.14 -13.85 -21.77
C ILE A 90 -18.66 -14.75 -22.90
N GLY A 91 -18.84 -16.05 -22.63
CA GLY A 91 -19.35 -17.00 -23.62
C GLY A 91 -20.77 -16.66 -24.11
N SER A 92 -21.63 -16.22 -23.19
CA SER A 92 -23.04 -15.88 -23.48
C SER A 92 -23.26 -14.49 -24.10
N THR A 93 -22.25 -13.62 -24.07
CA THR A 93 -22.37 -12.24 -24.54
C THR A 93 -22.49 -12.18 -26.07
N SER A 94 -23.38 -11.33 -26.57
CA SER A 94 -23.64 -11.14 -28.01
C SER A 94 -22.84 -10.01 -28.66
N TRP A 95 -22.23 -9.13 -27.85
CA TRP A 95 -21.51 -7.96 -28.35
C TRP A 95 -20.02 -8.21 -28.65
N LEU A 96 -19.46 -9.34 -28.20
CA LEU A 96 -18.11 -9.80 -28.56
C LEU A 96 -18.19 -10.84 -29.68
N ASP A 97 -17.29 -10.70 -30.66
CA ASP A 97 -17.02 -11.76 -31.64
C ASP A 97 -16.27 -12.95 -31.00
N GLU A 98 -16.25 -14.09 -31.67
CA GLU A 98 -15.68 -15.33 -31.13
C GLU A 98 -14.17 -15.25 -30.88
N ASP A 99 -13.41 -14.51 -31.70
CA ASP A 99 -11.96 -14.35 -31.50
C ASP A 99 -11.70 -13.53 -30.23
N SER A 100 -12.42 -12.42 -30.06
CA SER A 100 -12.36 -11.59 -28.86
C SER A 100 -12.80 -12.35 -27.60
N LYS A 101 -13.81 -13.23 -27.68
CA LYS A 101 -14.22 -14.09 -26.56
C LYS A 101 -13.09 -15.03 -26.13
N ASN A 102 -12.47 -15.72 -27.08
CA ASN A 102 -11.39 -16.67 -26.80
C ASN A 102 -10.19 -16.00 -26.11
N VAL A 103 -9.72 -14.86 -26.65
CA VAL A 103 -8.63 -14.08 -26.04
C VAL A 103 -9.00 -13.58 -24.64
N THR A 104 -10.25 -13.16 -24.45
CA THR A 104 -10.72 -12.70 -23.13
C THR A 104 -10.76 -13.84 -22.12
N ILE A 105 -11.23 -15.03 -22.52
CA ILE A 105 -11.22 -16.23 -21.66
C ILE A 105 -9.79 -16.63 -21.30
N GLU A 106 -8.86 -16.65 -22.26
CA GLU A 106 -7.44 -16.92 -22.01
C GLU A 106 -6.83 -15.93 -21.01
N LYS A 107 -7.18 -14.64 -21.15
CA LYS A 107 -6.77 -13.62 -20.18
C LYS A 107 -7.31 -13.90 -18.78
N VAL A 108 -8.57 -14.32 -18.64
CA VAL A 108 -9.17 -14.64 -17.33
C VAL A 108 -8.51 -15.87 -16.70
N LEU A 109 -8.18 -16.88 -17.51
CA LEU A 109 -7.49 -18.09 -17.07
C LEU A 109 -6.05 -17.80 -16.63
N SER A 110 -5.36 -16.89 -17.31
CA SER A 110 -3.97 -16.50 -16.98
C SER A 110 -3.86 -15.51 -15.82
N MET A 111 -4.96 -14.90 -15.35
CA MET A 111 -4.93 -14.03 -14.17
C MET A 111 -4.40 -14.78 -12.95
N LYS A 112 -3.32 -14.28 -12.35
CA LYS A 112 -2.83 -14.78 -11.06
C LYS A 112 -3.77 -14.36 -9.91
N THR A 113 -3.85 -15.18 -8.87
CA THR A 113 -4.73 -14.95 -7.72
C THR A 113 -3.91 -14.89 -6.45
N GLU A 114 -3.68 -13.67 -5.97
CA GLU A 114 -3.03 -13.38 -4.69
C GLU A 114 -4.09 -13.05 -3.64
N VAL A 115 -4.09 -13.79 -2.53
CA VAL A 115 -5.05 -13.62 -1.43
C VAL A 115 -4.30 -13.55 -0.12
N GLY A 116 -4.53 -12.49 0.65
CA GLY A 116 -3.86 -12.28 1.93
C GLY A 116 -2.49 -11.63 1.76
N TYR A 117 -1.43 -12.42 1.95
CA TYR A 117 -0.05 -11.93 1.92
C TYR A 117 0.87 -12.86 1.10
N PRO A 118 1.95 -12.33 0.50
CA PRO A 118 2.96 -13.15 -0.15
C PRO A 118 3.69 -14.06 0.84
N ARG A 119 3.90 -15.33 0.49
CA ARG A 119 4.54 -16.32 1.38
C ARG A 119 5.93 -15.89 1.89
N HIS A 120 6.70 -15.18 1.08
CA HIS A 120 8.03 -14.72 1.45
C HIS A 120 8.02 -13.73 2.65
N MET A 121 6.90 -13.04 2.92
CA MET A 121 6.75 -12.19 4.10
C MET A 121 6.75 -12.96 5.43
N LEU A 122 6.48 -14.28 5.38
CA LEU A 122 6.58 -15.15 6.57
C LEU A 122 8.02 -15.46 6.95
N SER A 123 8.98 -15.21 6.06
CA SER A 123 10.39 -15.42 6.39
C SER A 123 10.78 -14.58 7.60
N SER A 124 11.61 -15.12 8.49
CA SER A 124 12.05 -14.41 9.70
C SER A 124 12.83 -13.15 9.32
N ASP A 125 13.65 -13.24 8.27
CA ASP A 125 14.57 -12.20 7.79
C ASP A 125 13.93 -11.16 6.85
N TYR A 126 12.67 -11.31 6.45
CA TYR A 126 12.04 -10.44 5.45
C TYR A 126 12.08 -8.96 5.85
N VAL A 127 11.68 -8.67 7.10
CA VAL A 127 11.61 -7.30 7.60
C VAL A 127 13.02 -6.74 7.78
N GLU A 128 13.94 -7.49 8.38
CA GLU A 128 15.32 -7.05 8.55
C GLU A 128 16.00 -6.76 7.20
N THR A 129 15.82 -7.65 6.23
CA THR A 129 16.41 -7.53 4.89
C THR A 129 15.83 -6.32 4.15
N PHE A 130 14.51 -6.14 4.19
CA PHE A 130 13.86 -5.01 3.52
C PHE A 130 14.35 -3.68 4.08
N TYR A 131 14.44 -3.54 5.41
CA TYR A 131 14.80 -2.29 6.08
C TYR A 131 16.30 -2.16 6.42
N ALA A 132 17.17 -3.05 5.93
CA ALA A 132 18.59 -3.11 6.31
C ALA A 132 19.37 -1.79 6.10
N LYS A 133 18.97 -0.97 5.13
CA LYS A 133 19.61 0.32 4.80
C LYS A 133 18.93 1.54 5.45
N LEU A 134 17.95 1.32 6.32
CA LEU A 134 17.19 2.39 6.96
C LEU A 134 17.64 2.57 8.42
N GLU A 135 18.26 3.71 8.71
CA GLU A 135 18.70 4.06 10.05
C GLU A 135 17.88 5.21 10.63
N LEU A 136 17.09 4.96 11.67
CA LEU A 136 16.28 5.97 12.35
C LEU A 136 16.85 6.30 13.73
N SER A 137 16.65 7.52 14.19
CA SER A 137 17.00 7.94 15.56
C SER A 137 15.78 8.48 16.31
N THR A 138 15.87 8.57 17.63
CA THR A 138 14.81 9.12 18.48
C THR A 138 14.82 10.66 18.53
N ASP A 139 15.84 11.31 17.94
CA ASP A 139 16.08 12.74 18.12
C ASP A 139 15.17 13.63 17.28
N SER A 140 14.80 13.19 16.07
CA SER A 140 14.06 14.04 15.13
C SER A 140 13.18 13.25 14.18
N LEU A 141 11.88 13.45 14.33
CA LEU A 141 10.88 12.89 13.41
C LEU A 141 11.10 13.38 11.98
N LEU A 142 11.33 14.68 11.77
CA LEU A 142 11.56 15.23 10.44
C LEU A 142 12.74 14.57 9.73
N LYS A 143 13.87 14.38 10.43
CA LYS A 143 15.04 13.69 9.86
C LYS A 143 14.70 12.24 9.50
N ASN A 144 13.96 11.53 10.36
CA ASN A 144 13.51 10.17 10.06
C ASN A 144 12.63 10.13 8.82
N MET A 145 11.69 11.08 8.66
CA MET A 145 10.83 11.14 7.48
C MET A 145 11.62 11.39 6.20
N LEU A 146 12.65 12.26 6.24
CA LEU A 146 13.53 12.49 5.10
C LEU A 146 14.36 11.26 4.75
N LYS A 147 14.93 10.57 5.76
CA LYS A 147 15.67 9.31 5.56
C LYS A 147 14.78 8.22 4.96
N MET A 148 13.56 8.08 5.48
CA MET A 148 12.59 7.12 4.98
C MET A 148 12.17 7.44 3.53
N SER A 149 11.88 8.71 3.21
CA SER A 149 11.55 9.11 1.83
C SER A 149 12.69 8.79 0.87
N ARG A 150 13.94 9.07 1.26
CA ARG A 150 15.12 8.71 0.47
C ARG A 150 15.25 7.20 0.28
N PHE A 151 15.04 6.43 1.34
CA PHE A 151 15.09 4.97 1.31
C PHE A 151 14.06 4.38 0.33
N LEU A 152 12.79 4.84 0.39
CA LEU A 152 11.75 4.35 -0.52
C LEU A 152 12.06 4.70 -1.98
N VAL A 153 12.46 5.94 -2.25
CA VAL A 153 12.84 6.35 -3.62
C VAL A 153 14.03 5.52 -4.12
N TYR A 154 15.04 5.31 -3.28
CA TYR A 154 16.19 4.49 -3.63
C TYR A 154 15.79 3.05 -3.96
N ASN A 155 14.93 2.42 -3.16
CA ASN A 155 14.46 1.06 -3.41
C ASN A 155 13.66 0.94 -4.73
N GLU A 156 12.81 1.92 -5.05
CA GLU A 156 12.11 1.93 -6.34
C GLU A 156 13.07 2.11 -7.52
N LEU A 157 14.05 3.02 -7.39
CA LEU A 157 15.05 3.24 -8.44
C LEU A 157 15.92 2.00 -8.68
N GLN A 158 16.19 1.18 -7.66
CA GLN A 158 16.94 -0.07 -7.82
C GLN A 158 16.21 -1.09 -8.71
N LYS A 159 14.89 -0.97 -8.89
CA LYS A 159 14.11 -1.88 -9.73
C LYS A 159 14.23 -1.58 -11.22
N LEU A 160 14.71 -0.39 -11.61
CA LEU A 160 14.76 0.04 -13.02
C LEU A 160 15.60 -0.88 -13.92
N ASN A 161 16.65 -1.51 -13.37
CA ASN A 161 17.54 -2.41 -14.11
C ASN A 161 17.25 -3.89 -13.81
N ARG A 162 16.09 -4.21 -13.24
CA ARG A 162 15.68 -5.58 -12.90
C ARG A 162 14.40 -5.91 -13.64
N PRO A 163 14.17 -7.19 -14.00
CA PRO A 163 12.86 -7.62 -14.47
C PRO A 163 11.80 -7.31 -13.41
N VAL A 164 10.57 -7.08 -13.85
CA VAL A 164 9.44 -6.91 -12.95
C VAL A 164 9.31 -8.18 -12.11
N GLU A 165 9.35 -8.03 -10.79
CA GLU A 165 9.13 -9.14 -9.87
C GLU A 165 7.66 -9.57 -9.95
N GLU A 166 7.40 -10.76 -10.48
CA GLU A 166 6.07 -11.36 -10.46
C GLU A 166 5.84 -12.04 -9.10
N HIS A 167 4.99 -11.44 -8.26
CA HIS A 167 4.55 -12.00 -6.97
C HIS A 167 3.52 -13.07 -7.17
#